data_AF-A0A847A1H2-F1
#
_entry.id   AF-A0A847A1H2-F1
#
_cell.length_a   1.000
_cell.length_b   1.000
_cell.length_c   1.000
_cell.angle_alpha   90.00
_cell.angle_beta   90.00
_cell.angle_gamma   90.00
#
_symmetry.space_group_name_H-M   'P 1'
#
loop_
_entity.id
_entity.type
_entity.pdbx_description
1 polymer ?
#
loop_
_entity_poly.entity_id
_entity_poly.type
_entity_poly.pdbx_seq_one_letter_code
_entity_poly.pdbx_strand_id
1 'polypeptide(L)'
;MSDRRHTAGESPLELSPSEAAAHNAAMRVAGAADAQVTAKTQRALASITLGFELIVVVLIGLAIFGLGLLEPRELGLVIAGGLAASCVVALACMRIGRVGIILGWVVHGLMLATAIIIPTAHIVGLLFTALWVYCMVKGAKIDRDRAAWLAAQS
;
A
#
# COMPACT_ATOMS: atom_id res chain seq x y z
N MET A 1 -6.46 -50.10 40.79
CA MET A 1 -7.51 -49.46 41.61
C MET A 1 -7.14 -47.99 41.81
N SER A 2 -7.21 -47.20 40.74
CA SER A 2 -7.86 -45.86 40.63
C SER A 2 -6.88 -45.10 39.73
N ASP A 3 -7.21 -44.48 38.60
CA ASP A 3 -8.33 -43.61 38.32
C ASP A 3 -8.54 -43.61 36.79
N ARG A 4 -9.76 -43.92 36.35
CA ARG A 4 -10.16 -43.93 34.94
C ARG A 4 -11.53 -43.27 34.80
N ARG A 5 -11.73 -42.14 35.47
CA ARG A 5 -12.93 -41.31 35.37
C ARG A 5 -12.55 -39.97 34.77
N HIS A 6 -12.71 -39.81 33.44
CA HIS A 6 -13.05 -38.56 32.75
C HIS A 6 -12.88 -38.72 31.22
N THR A 7 -13.67 -39.55 30.54
CA THR A 7 -13.79 -39.50 29.06
C THR A 7 -15.17 -39.94 28.55
N ALA A 8 -16.23 -39.81 29.35
CA ALA A 8 -17.59 -40.14 28.93
C ALA A 8 -18.50 -38.91 29.13
N GLY A 9 -18.57 -38.03 28.14
CA GLY A 9 -19.48 -36.89 28.18
C GLY A 9 -19.22 -35.72 27.23
N GLU A 10 -18.08 -35.68 26.53
CA GLU A 10 -17.85 -34.63 25.53
C GLU A 10 -18.47 -35.06 24.19
N SER A 11 -19.79 -34.91 24.08
CA SER A 11 -20.44 -34.86 22.77
C SER A 11 -19.75 -33.76 21.96
N PRO A 12 -19.28 -34.02 20.72
CA PRO A 12 -18.82 -32.96 19.83
C PRO A 12 -19.87 -31.85 19.84
N LEU A 13 -19.49 -30.65 20.32
CA LEU A 13 -20.41 -29.54 20.54
C LEU A 13 -21.12 -29.19 19.21
N GLU A 14 -22.34 -29.69 19.02
CA GLU A 14 -23.22 -29.25 17.95
C GLU A 14 -23.58 -27.79 18.22
N LEU A 15 -22.87 -26.89 17.55
CA LEU A 15 -23.13 -25.45 17.65
C LEU A 15 -24.57 -25.19 17.21
N SER A 16 -25.33 -24.51 18.07
CA SER A 16 -26.65 -23.99 17.71
C SER A 16 -26.55 -23.19 16.39
N PRO A 17 -27.59 -23.16 15.53
CA PRO A 17 -27.58 -22.36 14.31
C PRO A 17 -27.18 -20.89 14.53
N SER A 18 -27.54 -20.32 15.69
CA SER A 18 -27.13 -18.98 16.09
C SER A 18 -25.67 -18.89 16.51
N GLU A 19 -25.13 -19.91 17.17
CA GLU A 19 -23.72 -20.00 17.58
C GLU A 19 -22.81 -20.25 16.37
N ALA A 20 -23.23 -21.08 15.42
CA ALA A 20 -22.54 -21.29 14.16
C ALA A 20 -22.52 -19.99 13.32
N ALA A 21 -23.65 -19.25 13.28
CA ALA A 21 -23.71 -17.95 12.62
C ALA A 21 -22.80 -16.91 13.32
N ALA A 22 -22.81 -16.87 14.65
CA ALA A 22 -21.95 -16.00 15.45
C ALA A 22 -20.47 -16.35 15.30
N HIS A 23 -20.12 -17.64 15.28
CA HIS A 23 -18.78 -18.15 15.06
C HIS A 23 -18.26 -17.77 13.66
N ASN A 24 -19.08 -17.94 12.62
CA ASN A 24 -18.73 -17.53 11.27
C ASN A 24 -18.57 -16.00 11.15
N ALA A 25 -19.42 -15.22 11.83
CA ALA A 25 -19.28 -13.76 11.86
C ALA A 25 -17.99 -13.34 12.57
N ALA A 26 -17.67 -13.95 13.71
CA ALA A 26 -16.43 -13.73 14.45
C ALA A 26 -15.20 -14.11 13.62
N MET A 27 -15.22 -15.27 12.94
CA MET A 27 -14.14 -15.71 12.05
C MET A 27 -13.97 -14.78 10.84
N ARG A 28 -15.05 -14.21 10.30
CA ARG A 28 -14.97 -13.22 9.21
C ARG A 28 -14.40 -11.88 9.69
N VAL A 29 -14.76 -11.44 10.89
CA VAL A 29 -14.24 -10.19 11.50
C VAL A 29 -12.77 -10.35 11.89
N ALA A 30 -12.43 -11.47 12.52
CA ALA A 30 -11.05 -11.82 12.86
C ALA A 30 -10.18 -11.98 11.60
N GLY A 31 -10.67 -12.70 10.58
CA GLY A 31 -9.97 -12.85 9.30
C GLY A 31 -9.79 -11.53 8.53
N ALA A 32 -10.75 -10.60 8.64
CA ALA A 32 -10.62 -9.26 8.07
C ALA A 32 -9.58 -8.40 8.81
N ALA A 33 -9.53 -8.49 10.15
CA ALA A 33 -8.51 -7.82 10.95
C ALA A 33 -7.10 -8.37 10.64
N ASP A 34 -6.97 -9.68 10.45
CA ASP A 34 -5.71 -10.35 10.15
C ASP A 34 -5.20 -10.04 8.73
N ALA A 35 -6.10 -9.95 7.75
CA ALA A 35 -5.78 -9.45 6.41
C ALA A 35 -5.29 -7.99 6.42
N GLN A 36 -5.78 -7.16 7.35
CA GLN A 36 -5.35 -5.78 7.51
C GLN A 36 -3.99 -5.67 8.23
N VAL A 37 -3.69 -6.57 9.17
CA VAL A 37 -2.36 -6.71 9.81
C VAL A 37 -1.31 -7.18 8.81
N THR A 38 -1.71 -8.06 7.89
CA THR A 38 -0.85 -8.63 6.86
C THR A 38 -0.33 -7.56 5.91
N ALA A 39 -1.15 -6.64 5.39
CA ALA A 39 -0.72 -5.63 4.39
C ALA A 39 0.13 -4.44 4.94
N LYS A 40 0.72 -4.56 6.13
CA LYS A 40 1.44 -3.45 6.79
C LYS A 40 2.76 -3.10 6.08
N THR A 41 3.53 -4.09 5.62
CA THR A 41 4.86 -3.83 5.04
C THR A 41 4.73 -3.23 3.65
N GLN A 42 3.84 -3.78 2.81
CA GLN A 42 3.57 -3.24 1.48
C GLN A 42 3.14 -1.78 1.54
N ARG A 43 2.23 -1.42 2.46
CA ARG A 43 1.77 -0.03 2.62
C ARG A 43 2.87 0.90 3.14
N ALA A 44 3.72 0.43 4.07
CA ALA A 44 4.84 1.21 4.56
C ALA A 44 5.81 1.54 3.43
N LEU A 45 6.23 0.54 2.64
CA LEU A 45 7.11 0.73 1.50
C LEU A 45 6.49 1.68 0.46
N ALA A 46 5.20 1.51 0.14
CA ALA A 46 4.48 2.42 -0.76
C ALA A 46 4.49 3.87 -0.29
N SER A 47 4.27 4.10 1.01
CA SER A 47 4.27 5.44 1.58
C SER A 47 5.65 6.10 1.55
N ILE A 48 6.72 5.30 1.75
CA ILE A 48 8.10 5.77 1.65
C ILE A 48 8.41 6.17 0.20
N THR A 49 8.05 5.33 -0.78
CA THR A 49 8.25 5.63 -2.20
C THR A 49 7.56 6.93 -2.61
N LEU A 50 6.27 7.11 -2.26
CA LEU A 50 5.56 8.36 -2.56
C LEU A 50 6.10 9.56 -1.80
N GLY A 51 6.57 9.39 -0.57
CA GLY A 51 7.18 10.46 0.21
C GLY A 51 8.46 10.98 -0.44
N PHE A 52 9.32 10.07 -0.92
CA PHE A 52 10.50 10.44 -1.68
C PHE A 52 10.15 11.06 -3.03
N GLU A 53 9.15 10.52 -3.73
CA GLU A 53 8.66 11.09 -4.99
C GLU A 53 8.24 12.55 -4.81
N LEU A 54 7.46 12.84 -3.75
CA LEU A 54 7.04 14.20 -3.43
C LEU A 54 8.22 15.16 -3.28
N ILE A 55 9.27 14.74 -2.57
CA ILE A 55 10.48 15.55 -2.38
C ILE A 55 11.16 15.79 -3.74
N VAL A 56 11.32 14.74 -4.54
CA VAL A 56 11.98 14.79 -5.85
C VAL A 56 11.24 15.69 -6.84
N VAL A 57 9.91 15.58 -6.92
CA VAL A 57 9.07 16.44 -7.76
C VAL A 57 9.25 17.91 -7.39
N VAL A 58 9.24 18.24 -6.10
CA VAL A 58 9.43 19.63 -5.63
C VAL A 58 10.82 20.15 -6.02
N LEU A 59 11.86 19.32 -5.84
CA LEU A 59 13.23 19.70 -6.21
C LEU A 59 13.39 19.89 -7.73
N ILE A 60 12.79 19.02 -8.54
CA ILE A 60 12.79 19.16 -10.02
C ILE A 60 12.07 20.44 -10.43
N GLY A 61 10.91 20.73 -9.84
CA GLY A 61 10.16 21.96 -10.10
C GLY A 61 10.97 23.21 -9.78
N LEU A 62 11.61 23.23 -8.60
CA LEU A 62 12.46 24.33 -8.17
C LEU A 62 13.69 24.48 -9.08
N ALA A 63 14.28 23.36 -9.52
CA ALA A 63 15.39 23.39 -10.47
C ALA A 63 14.95 23.97 -11.82
N ILE A 64 13.83 23.50 -12.39
CA ILE A 64 13.29 24.03 -13.65
C ILE A 64 13.02 25.53 -13.55
N PHE A 65 12.42 25.98 -12.45
CA PHE A 65 12.17 27.40 -12.18
C PHE A 65 13.45 28.20 -12.02
N GLY A 66 14.39 27.72 -11.19
CA GLY A 66 15.64 28.42 -10.87
C GLY A 66 16.63 28.48 -12.04
N LEU A 67 16.63 27.46 -12.90
CA LEU A 67 17.43 27.40 -14.13
C LEU A 67 16.72 28.05 -15.33
N GLY A 68 15.44 28.43 -15.21
CA GLY A 68 14.67 29.05 -16.29
C GLY A 68 14.48 28.14 -17.51
N LEU A 69 14.35 26.82 -17.30
CA LEU A 69 14.34 25.83 -18.39
C LEU A 69 13.05 25.81 -19.23
N LEU A 70 11.99 26.46 -18.75
CA LEU A 70 10.70 26.56 -19.43
C LEU A 70 10.32 28.03 -19.60
N GLU A 71 9.72 28.37 -20.73
CA GLU A 71 9.03 29.63 -20.93
C GLU A 71 7.52 29.40 -21.07
N PRO A 72 6.67 30.07 -20.27
CA PRO A 72 6.99 30.87 -19.07
C PRO A 72 7.53 30.04 -17.88
N ARG A 73 8.50 30.59 -17.15
CA ARG A 73 9.18 29.96 -15.99
C ARG A 73 8.26 29.41 -14.91
N GLU A 74 7.10 30.06 -14.74
CA GLU A 74 6.05 29.71 -13.79
C GLU A 74 5.57 28.26 -13.98
N LEU A 75 5.62 27.76 -15.23
CA LEU A 75 5.17 26.42 -15.61
C LEU A 75 5.87 25.32 -14.81
N GLY A 76 7.16 25.49 -14.51
CA GLY A 76 7.90 24.51 -13.71
C GLY A 76 7.31 24.32 -12.31
N LEU A 77 6.88 25.42 -11.68
CA LEU A 77 6.25 25.41 -10.36
C LEU A 77 4.82 24.88 -10.42
N VAL A 78 4.05 25.22 -11.47
CA VAL A 78 2.68 24.73 -11.64
C VAL A 78 2.66 23.21 -11.84
N ILE A 79 3.53 22.69 -12.71
CA ILE A 79 3.64 21.26 -12.98
C ILE A 79 4.09 20.50 -11.72
N ALA A 80 5.15 20.99 -11.07
CA ALA A 80 5.64 20.36 -9.84
C ALA A 80 4.62 20.44 -8.69
N GLY A 81 3.91 21.57 -8.55
CA GLY A 81 2.83 21.72 -7.59
C GLY A 81 1.67 20.75 -7.84
N GLY A 82 1.28 20.55 -9.11
CA GLY A 82 0.26 19.59 -9.50
C GLY A 82 0.66 18.13 -9.20
N LEU A 83 1.90 17.74 -9.52
CA LEU A 83 2.40 16.42 -9.18
C LEU A 83 2.54 16.22 -7.66
N ALA A 84 3.03 17.24 -6.94
CA ALA A 84 3.15 17.20 -5.49
C ALA A 84 1.79 17.02 -4.81
N ALA A 85 0.78 17.78 -5.25
CA ALA A 85 -0.60 17.62 -4.78
C ALA A 85 -1.13 16.20 -5.05
N SER A 86 -0.86 15.66 -6.25
CA SER A 86 -1.25 14.29 -6.61
C SER A 86 -0.59 13.25 -5.70
N CYS A 87 0.69 13.43 -5.36
CA CYS A 87 1.41 12.56 -4.41
C CYS A 87 0.80 12.62 -3.01
N VAL A 88 0.44 13.82 -2.53
CA VAL A 88 -0.22 14.02 -1.23
C VAL A 88 -1.59 13.33 -1.20
N VAL A 89 -2.38 13.45 -2.27
CA VAL A 89 -3.68 12.77 -2.41
C VAL A 89 -3.48 11.24 -2.38
N ALA A 90 -2.51 10.71 -3.12
CA ALA A 90 -2.21 9.29 -3.10
C ALA A 90 -1.73 8.81 -1.71
N LEU A 91 -0.91 9.59 -1.01
CA LEU A 91 -0.50 9.32 0.38
C LEU A 91 -1.71 9.29 1.34
N ALA A 92 -2.63 10.25 1.23
CA ALA A 92 -3.84 10.29 2.02
C ALA A 92 -4.72 9.06 1.75
N CYS A 93 -4.86 8.66 0.49
CA CYS A 93 -5.66 7.50 0.09
C CYS A 93 -5.00 6.15 0.40
N MET A 94 -3.69 6.10 0.63
CA MET A 94 -2.98 4.89 1.08
C MET A 94 -3.52 4.35 2.42
N ARG A 95 -4.12 5.23 3.24
CA ARG A 95 -4.78 4.87 4.50
C ARG A 95 -6.14 4.16 4.29
N ILE A 96 -6.77 4.31 3.13
CA ILE A 96 -8.17 3.91 2.86
C ILE A 96 -8.27 2.46 2.33
N GLY A 97 -7.17 1.73 2.17
CA GLY A 97 -7.18 0.31 1.78
C GLY A 97 -6.68 0.06 0.37
N ARG A 98 -7.35 -0.83 -0.39
CA ARG A 98 -6.95 -1.20 -1.77
C ARG A 98 -7.02 -0.02 -2.75
N VAL A 99 -7.81 1.00 -2.41
CA VAL A 99 -7.96 2.24 -3.19
C VAL A 99 -6.63 2.99 -3.32
N GLY A 100 -5.78 2.95 -2.29
CA GLY A 100 -4.46 3.60 -2.33
C GLY A 100 -3.51 3.03 -3.37
N ILE A 101 -3.57 1.72 -3.63
CA ILE A 101 -2.73 1.07 -4.64
C ILE A 101 -3.17 1.47 -6.05
N ILE A 102 -4.49 1.54 -6.30
CA ILE A 102 -5.04 1.96 -7.60
C ILE A 102 -4.68 3.43 -7.86
N LEU A 103 -4.85 4.30 -6.87
CA LEU A 103 -4.48 5.71 -6.99
C LEU A 103 -2.97 5.90 -7.21
N GLY A 104 -2.12 5.11 -6.55
CA GLY A 104 -0.68 5.15 -6.82
C GLY A 104 -0.33 4.81 -8.26
N TRP A 105 -1.00 3.82 -8.86
CA TRP A 105 -0.86 3.53 -10.29
C TRP A 105 -1.36 4.66 -11.19
N VAL A 106 -2.46 5.31 -10.84
CA VAL A 106 -2.96 6.48 -11.58
C VAL A 106 -1.95 7.63 -11.51
N VAL A 107 -1.38 7.92 -10.34
CA VAL A 107 -0.35 8.94 -10.17
C VAL A 107 0.90 8.62 -10.98
N HIS A 108 1.39 7.37 -10.94
CA HIS A 108 2.54 6.96 -11.76
C HIS A 108 2.24 7.05 -13.26
N GLY A 109 1.03 6.68 -13.70
CA GLY A 109 0.60 6.83 -15.09
C GLY A 109 0.56 8.29 -15.53
N LEU A 110 0.01 9.18 -14.70
CA LEU A 110 -0.05 10.62 -14.96
C LEU A 110 1.35 11.25 -14.99
N MET A 111 2.23 10.76 -14.11
CA MET A 111 3.61 11.21 -14.02
C MET A 111 4.45 10.75 -15.21
N LEU A 112 4.28 9.51 -15.66
CA LEU A 112 4.87 9.02 -16.91
C LEU A 112 4.38 9.83 -18.12
N ALA A 113 3.09 10.14 -18.19
CA ALA A 113 2.54 11.01 -19.24
C ALA A 113 3.14 12.42 -19.19
N THR A 114 3.37 12.97 -18.00
CA THR A 114 4.00 14.28 -17.83
C THR A 114 5.49 14.22 -18.18
N ALA A 115 6.17 13.13 -17.83
CA ALA A 115 7.58 12.92 -18.14
C ALA A 115 7.83 12.93 -19.65
N ILE A 116 6.91 12.41 -20.47
CA ILE A 116 6.95 12.47 -21.95
C ILE A 116 7.24 13.90 -22.46
N ILE A 117 6.72 14.90 -21.78
CA ILE A 117 6.82 16.31 -22.15
C ILE A 117 8.16 16.92 -21.67
N ILE A 118 8.74 16.41 -20.58
CA ILE A 118 9.96 16.92 -19.95
C ILE A 118 11.03 15.81 -19.92
N PRO A 119 11.87 15.68 -20.97
CA PRO A 119 12.83 14.60 -21.13
C PRO A 119 13.76 14.38 -19.93
N THR A 120 14.16 15.46 -19.25
CA THR A 120 15.00 15.42 -18.05
C THR A 120 14.35 14.75 -16.84
N ALA A 121 13.02 14.74 -16.76
CA ALA A 121 12.28 14.10 -15.67
C ALA A 121 11.97 12.60 -15.92
N HIS A 122 12.18 12.10 -17.15
CA HIS A 122 11.86 10.71 -17.49
C HIS A 122 12.61 9.68 -16.68
N ILE A 123 13.94 9.81 -16.58
CA ILE A 123 14.77 8.80 -15.93
C ILE A 123 14.33 8.64 -14.48
N VAL A 124 14.11 9.75 -13.80
CA VAL A 124 13.67 9.79 -12.41
C VAL A 124 12.29 9.14 -12.26
N GLY A 125 11.32 9.52 -13.12
CA GLY A 125 9.99 8.96 -13.04
C GLY A 125 9.92 7.47 -13.38
N LEU A 126 10.76 7.00 -14.31
CA LEU A 126 10.91 5.57 -14.63
C LEU A 126 11.48 4.80 -13.45
N LEU A 127 12.55 5.31 -12.83
CA LEU A 127 13.18 4.69 -11.68
C LEU A 127 12.21 4.59 -10.49
N PHE A 128 11.48 5.66 -10.19
CA PHE A 128 10.49 5.63 -9.12
C PHE A 128 9.30 4.73 -9.43
N THR A 129 8.84 4.69 -10.68
CA THR A 129 7.79 3.74 -11.09
C THR A 129 8.26 2.29 -10.97
N ALA A 130 9.51 2.00 -11.38
CA ALA A 130 10.10 0.67 -11.19
C ALA A 130 10.24 0.32 -9.70
N LEU A 131 10.66 1.28 -8.88
CA LEU A 131 10.74 1.12 -7.43
C LEU A 131 9.35 0.87 -6.81
N TRP A 132 8.32 1.59 -7.25
CA TRP A 132 6.94 1.38 -6.83
C TRP A 132 6.47 -0.04 -7.14
N VAL A 133 6.66 -0.50 -8.38
CA VAL A 133 6.31 -1.87 -8.80
C VAL A 133 7.06 -2.89 -7.94
N TYR A 134 8.35 -2.68 -7.72
CA TYR A 134 9.16 -3.54 -6.85
C TYR A 134 8.63 -3.59 -5.41
N CYS A 135 8.33 -2.44 -4.81
CA CYS A 135 7.75 -2.33 -3.48
C CYS A 135 6.39 -3.03 -3.36
N MET A 136 5.55 -2.94 -4.40
CA MET A 136 4.26 -3.64 -4.46
C MET A 136 4.44 -5.16 -4.51
N VAL A 137 5.29 -5.67 -5.40
CA VAL A 137 5.50 -7.11 -5.58
C VAL A 137 6.19 -7.72 -4.36
N LYS A 138 7.26 -7.09 -3.88
CA LYS A 138 8.06 -7.60 -2.75
C LYS A 138 7.37 -7.38 -1.42
N GLY A 139 6.72 -6.23 -1.22
CA GLY A 139 5.92 -5.98 -0.03
C GLY A 139 4.80 -7.01 0.12
N ALA A 140 4.06 -7.28 -0.96
CA ALA A 140 3.02 -8.31 -0.96
C ALA A 140 3.58 -9.71 -0.68
N LYS A 141 4.78 -10.03 -1.18
CA LYS A 141 5.44 -11.31 -0.89
C LYS A 141 5.83 -11.43 0.58
N ILE A 142 6.47 -10.41 1.15
CA ILE A 142 6.88 -10.38 2.56
C ILE A 142 5.65 -10.49 3.47
N ASP A 143 4.59 -9.76 3.14
CA ASP A 143 3.34 -9.78 3.89
C ASP A 143 2.71 -11.19 3.87
N ARG A 144 2.67 -11.86 2.70
CA ARG A 144 2.20 -13.26 2.60
C ARG A 144 3.06 -14.25 3.39
N ASP A 145 4.38 -14.14 3.26
CA ASP A 145 5.32 -15.03 3.94
C ASP A 145 5.20 -14.86 5.48
N ARG A 146 4.96 -13.63 5.95
CA ARG A 146 4.71 -13.31 7.36
C ARG A 146 3.37 -13.86 7.87
N ALA A 147 2.30 -13.77 7.08
CA ALA A 147 1.00 -14.33 7.44
C ALA A 147 1.05 -15.87 7.57
N ALA A 148 1.76 -16.54 6.66
CA ALA A 148 1.96 -17.99 6.73
C ALA A 148 2.74 -18.41 7.98
N TRP A 149 3.77 -17.64 8.37
CA TRP A 149 4.54 -17.89 9.60
C TRP A 149 3.68 -17.73 10.86
N LEU A 150 2.82 -16.71 10.93
CA LEU A 150 1.90 -16.49 12.04
C LEU A 150 0.87 -17.64 12.17
N ALA A 151 0.28 -18.07 11.04
CA ALA A 151 -0.69 -19.17 11.02
C ALA A 151 -0.07 -20.54 11.38
N ALA A 152 1.24 -20.72 11.21
CA ALA A 152 1.94 -21.92 11.64
C ALA A 152 2.26 -21.95 13.15
N GLN A 153 2.06 -20.83 13.87
CA GLN A 153 2.35 -20.69 15.30
C GLN A 153 1.12 -20.55 16.20
N SER A 154 -0.06 -20.38 15.62
CA SER A 154 -1.37 -20.44 16.29
C SER A 154 -1.97 -21.84 16.24
#